data_AF-A0A2V7GB15-F1
#
_entry.id   AF-A0A2V7GB15-F1
#
_cell.length_a   1.000
_cell.length_b   1.000
_cell.length_c   1.000
_cell.angle_alpha   90.00
_cell.angle_beta   90.00
_cell.angle_gamma   90.00
#
_symmetry.space_group_name_H-M   'P 1'
#
loop_
_entity.id
_entity.type
_entity.pdbx_description
1 polymer ?
#
loop_
_entity_poly.entity_id
_entity_poly.type
_entity_poly.pdbx_seq_one_letter_code
_entity_poly.pdbx_strand_id
1 'polypeptide(L)'
;PHASRNLETLDAIELGARKIDFIGMKFQLADEVARLYDLARDPVPPATPPDYLIEITSMNGRLQDLRDGYTLLRDLYEAGWRRENRPYWLGNVLARYDAATRLWLGRIDRFNDVLAQWWSTKQLPSPSELGLPSR
;
A
#
# COMPACT_ATOMS: atom_id res chain seq x y z
N PRO A 1 12.57 14.74 34.47
CA PRO A 1 11.52 15.49 33.74
C PRO A 1 11.85 15.83 32.28
N HIS A 2 13.11 16.19 31.94
CA HIS A 2 13.48 16.59 30.57
C HIS A 2 13.71 15.42 29.58
N ALA A 3 14.19 14.27 30.05
CA ALA A 3 14.47 13.12 29.18
C ALA A 3 13.20 12.54 28.53
N SER A 4 12.09 12.45 29.27
CA SER A 4 10.81 11.90 28.80
C SER A 4 10.18 12.76 27.70
N ARG A 5 10.21 14.09 27.86
CA ARG A 5 9.67 15.05 26.88
C ARG A 5 10.47 15.06 25.57
N ASN A 6 11.78 14.82 25.64
CA ASN A 6 12.63 14.71 24.46
C ASN A 6 12.32 13.42 23.66
N LEU A 7 12.11 12.29 24.35
CA LEU A 7 11.68 11.04 23.71
C LEU A 7 10.30 11.18 23.08
N GLU A 8 9.36 11.84 23.75
CA GLU A 8 8.03 12.06 23.21
C GLU A 8 8.03 12.89 21.92
N THR A 9 8.85 13.94 21.91
CA THR A 9 9.02 14.80 20.74
C THR A 9 9.65 14.04 19.57
N LEU A 10 10.61 13.14 19.84
CA LEU A 10 11.24 12.33 18.81
C LEU A 10 10.25 11.36 18.16
N ASP A 11 9.41 10.69 18.95
CA ASP A 11 8.38 9.77 18.43
C ASP A 11 7.37 10.49 17.53
N ALA A 12 6.96 11.71 17.91
CA ALA A 12 6.04 12.52 17.12
C ALA A 12 6.67 12.98 15.80
N ILE A 13 7.96 13.37 15.81
CA ILE A 13 8.72 13.71 14.60
C ILE A 13 8.89 12.47 13.71
N GLU A 14 9.19 11.30 14.29
CA GLU A 14 9.30 10.04 13.56
C GLU A 14 7.98 9.68 12.86
N LEU A 15 6.85 9.77 13.56
CA LEU A 15 5.53 9.56 12.96
C LEU A 15 5.26 10.55 11.81
N GLY A 16 5.61 11.82 12.00
CA GLY A 16 5.50 12.84 10.95
C GLY A 16 6.34 12.49 9.72
N ALA A 17 7.62 12.13 9.92
CA ALA A 17 8.54 11.74 8.86
C ALA A 17 8.04 10.50 8.11
N ARG A 18 7.63 9.44 8.82
CA ARG A 18 7.08 8.21 8.22
C ARG A 18 5.81 8.47 7.41
N LYS A 19 4.95 9.39 7.85
CA LYS A 19 3.76 9.79 7.06
C LYS A 19 4.13 10.47 5.75
N ILE A 20 5.11 11.37 5.77
CA ILE A 20 5.56 12.09 4.58
C ILE A 20 6.22 11.11 3.59
N ASP A 21 7.11 10.27 4.09
CA ASP A 21 7.76 9.21 3.31
C ASP A 21 6.74 8.28 2.66
N PHE A 22 5.76 7.80 3.45
CA PHE A 22 4.72 6.92 2.94
C PHE A 22 3.82 7.59 1.89
N ILE A 23 3.57 8.90 1.97
CA ILE A 23 2.85 9.62 0.91
C ILE A 23 3.64 9.57 -0.40
N GLY A 24 4.95 9.83 -0.36
CA GLY A 24 5.82 9.72 -1.53
C GLY A 24 5.83 8.31 -2.11
N MET A 25 6.08 7.32 -1.25
CA MET A 25 6.04 5.90 -1.60
C MET A 25 4.70 5.51 -2.24
N LYS A 26 3.57 6.01 -1.71
CA LYS A 26 2.26 5.70 -2.26
C LYS A 26 2.11 6.10 -3.72
N PHE A 27 2.56 7.30 -4.09
CA PHE A 27 2.50 7.75 -5.48
C PHE A 27 3.46 6.96 -6.38
N GLN A 28 4.67 6.70 -5.89
CA GLN A 28 5.65 5.90 -6.63
C GLN A 28 5.14 4.49 -6.90
N LEU A 29 4.70 3.76 -5.86
CA LEU A 29 4.24 2.39 -6.00
C LEU A 29 2.96 2.31 -6.85
N ALA A 30 2.06 3.31 -6.77
CA ALA A 30 0.88 3.35 -7.63
C ALA A 30 1.25 3.51 -9.11
N ASP A 31 2.23 4.35 -9.44
CA ASP A 31 2.74 4.48 -10.81
C ASP A 31 3.46 3.20 -11.27
N GLU A 32 4.27 2.60 -10.40
CA GLU A 32 4.93 1.33 -10.69
C GLU A 32 3.93 0.20 -10.98
N VAL A 33 2.84 0.09 -10.22
CA VAL A 33 1.78 -0.91 -10.49
C VAL A 33 1.16 -0.69 -11.87
N ALA A 34 0.84 0.55 -12.24
CA ALA A 34 0.29 0.84 -13.56
C ALA A 34 1.28 0.47 -14.67
N ARG A 35 2.55 0.85 -14.51
CA ARG A 35 3.63 0.55 -15.47
C ARG A 35 3.89 -0.95 -15.61
N LEU A 36 3.95 -1.68 -14.50
CA LEU A 36 4.10 -3.14 -14.48
C LEU A 36 2.91 -3.82 -15.17
N TYR A 37 1.70 -3.30 -14.98
CA TYR A 37 0.53 -3.83 -15.66
C TYR A 37 0.55 -3.58 -17.17
N ASP A 38 1.01 -2.41 -17.61
CA ASP A 38 1.24 -2.11 -19.02
C ASP A 38 2.27 -3.08 -19.63
N LEU A 39 3.38 -3.34 -18.93
CA LEU A 39 4.39 -4.34 -19.32
C LEU A 39 3.83 -5.78 -19.30
N ALA A 40 2.89 -6.10 -18.41
CA ALA A 40 2.23 -7.40 -18.46
C ALA A 40 1.39 -7.57 -19.73
N ARG A 41 0.79 -6.48 -20.24
CA ARG A 41 -0.02 -6.50 -21.47
C ARG A 41 0.81 -6.49 -22.75
N ASP A 42 1.96 -5.82 -22.73
CA ASP A 42 2.92 -5.77 -23.83
C ASP A 42 4.32 -6.13 -23.31
N PRO A 43 4.58 -7.43 -23.05
CA PRO A 43 5.80 -7.87 -22.40
C PRO A 43 7.01 -7.71 -23.32
N VAL A 44 8.11 -7.23 -22.75
CA VAL A 44 9.40 -7.16 -23.43
C VAL A 44 10.15 -8.49 -23.22
N PRO A 45 10.43 -9.28 -24.27
CA PRO A 45 11.17 -10.53 -24.12
C PRO A 45 12.55 -10.31 -23.46
N PRO A 46 13.03 -11.24 -22.62
CA PRO A 46 12.47 -12.58 -22.39
C PRO A 46 11.38 -12.65 -21.30
N ALA A 47 11.01 -11.52 -20.68
CA ALA A 47 10.00 -11.51 -19.64
C ALA A 47 8.61 -11.86 -20.20
N THR A 48 7.78 -12.42 -19.34
CA THR A 48 6.41 -12.84 -19.62
C THR A 48 5.42 -12.09 -18.74
N PRO A 49 4.12 -12.05 -19.08
CA PRO A 49 3.13 -11.35 -18.26
C PRO A 49 3.14 -11.75 -16.78
N PRO A 50 3.26 -13.04 -16.40
CA PRO A 50 3.39 -13.43 -15.00
C PRO A 50 4.53 -12.78 -14.25
N ASP A 51 5.68 -12.57 -14.89
CA ASP A 51 6.86 -11.98 -14.24
C ASP A 51 6.53 -10.57 -13.71
N TYR A 52 5.83 -9.77 -14.50
CA TYR A 52 5.39 -8.43 -14.10
C TYR A 52 4.23 -8.46 -13.10
N LEU A 53 3.28 -9.38 -13.24
CA LEU A 53 2.15 -9.52 -12.31
C LEU A 53 2.61 -9.97 -10.91
N ILE A 54 3.66 -10.79 -10.83
CA ILE A 54 4.26 -11.22 -9.56
C ILE A 54 4.93 -10.05 -8.86
N GLU A 55 5.61 -9.14 -9.58
CA GLU A 55 6.18 -7.92 -8.97
C GLU A 55 5.12 -7.02 -8.31
N ILE A 56 3.87 -7.06 -8.80
CA ILE A 56 2.73 -6.34 -8.21
C ILE A 56 2.22 -7.04 -6.94
N THR A 57 2.14 -8.37 -6.94
CA THR A 57 1.34 -9.17 -5.98
C THR A 57 2.13 -10.01 -4.98
N SER A 58 3.41 -10.28 -5.25
CA SER A 58 4.26 -11.16 -4.44
C SER A 58 4.28 -10.75 -2.97
N MET A 59 4.84 -11.59 -2.10
CA MET A 59 4.89 -11.32 -0.65
C MET A 59 5.48 -9.93 -0.30
N ASN A 60 6.40 -9.41 -1.13
CA ASN A 60 6.96 -8.06 -1.02
C ASN A 60 6.63 -7.22 -2.28
N GLY A 61 5.48 -7.46 -2.89
CA GLY A 61 5.01 -6.75 -4.06
C GLY A 61 4.51 -5.35 -3.72
N ARG A 62 4.40 -4.50 -4.74
CA ARG A 62 4.05 -3.07 -4.57
C ARG A 62 2.74 -2.86 -3.81
N LEU A 63 1.76 -3.76 -4.01
CA LEU A 63 0.49 -3.69 -3.30
C LEU A 63 0.59 -4.13 -1.82
N GLN A 64 1.52 -5.03 -1.49
CA GLN A 64 1.79 -5.43 -0.10
C GLN A 64 2.43 -4.28 0.67
N ASP A 65 3.44 -3.63 0.08
CA ASP A 65 4.11 -2.47 0.69
C ASP A 65 3.11 -1.34 1.01
N LEU A 66 2.13 -1.11 0.12
CA LEU A 66 1.06 -0.15 0.35
C LEU A 66 0.16 -0.54 1.53
N ARG A 67 -0.27 -1.81 1.62
CA ARG A 67 -1.03 -2.32 2.77
C ARG A 67 -0.23 -2.16 4.06
N ASP A 68 1.03 -2.57 4.05
CA ASP A 68 1.89 -2.64 5.24
C ASP A 68 2.22 -1.25 5.77
N GLY A 69 2.43 -0.27 4.88
CA GLY A 69 2.58 1.12 5.29
C GLY A 69 1.34 1.68 5.99
N TYR A 70 0.12 1.35 5.53
CA TYR A 70 -1.10 1.75 6.23
C TYR A 70 -1.23 1.10 7.61
N THR A 71 -0.92 -0.19 7.73
CA THR A 71 -0.93 -0.92 9.02
C THR A 71 0.10 -0.34 9.99
N LEU A 72 1.32 -0.09 9.53
CA LEU A 72 2.39 0.51 10.35
C LEU A 72 2.01 1.91 10.83
N LEU A 73 1.50 2.77 9.94
CA LEU A 73 1.09 4.13 10.31
C LEU A 73 -0.09 4.15 11.28
N ARG A 74 -1.01 3.19 11.18
CA ARG A 74 -2.10 3.01 12.13
C ARG A 74 -1.56 2.79 13.54
N ASP A 75 -0.64 1.83 13.69
CA ASP A 75 -0.11 1.42 14.98
C ASP A 75 0.74 2.51 15.63
N LEU A 76 1.58 3.19 14.83
CA LEU A 76 2.36 4.33 15.30
C LEU A 76 1.47 5.52 15.71
N TYR A 77 0.39 5.78 14.95
CA TYR A 77 -0.56 6.82 15.30
C TYR A 77 -1.31 6.49 16.60
N GLU A 78 -1.75 5.24 16.76
CA GLU A 78 -2.40 4.78 17.99
C GLU A 78 -1.49 4.93 19.21
N ALA A 79 -0.23 4.50 19.10
CA ALA A 79 0.76 4.63 20.15
C ALA A 79 0.99 6.10 20.55
N GLY A 80 1.20 6.98 19.56
CA GLY A 80 1.37 8.42 19.79
C GLY A 80 0.16 9.06 20.46
N TRP A 81 -1.06 8.77 19.96
CA TRP A 81 -2.28 9.32 20.52
C TRP A 81 -2.49 8.91 21.98
N ARG A 82 -2.31 7.62 22.30
CA ARG A 82 -2.56 7.10 23.66
C ARG A 82 -1.64 7.69 24.73
N ARG A 83 -0.44 8.15 24.35
CA ARG A 83 0.47 8.86 25.26
C ARG A 83 0.04 10.29 25.54
N GLU A 84 -0.43 10.99 24.52
CA GLU A 84 -0.59 12.45 24.56
C GLU A 84 -2.05 12.92 24.74
N ASN A 85 -3.02 12.07 24.42
CA ASN A 85 -4.42 12.45 24.30
C ASN A 85 -5.37 11.52 25.06
N ARG A 86 -6.55 12.04 25.39
CA ARG A 86 -7.66 11.23 25.90
C ARG A 86 -8.16 10.26 24.80
N PRO A 87 -8.70 9.08 25.13
CA PRO A 87 -9.14 8.09 24.13
C PRO A 87 -10.28 8.55 23.21
N TYR A 88 -10.97 9.62 23.57
CA TYR A 88 -12.06 10.18 22.77
C TYR A 88 -11.59 10.44 21.33
N TRP A 89 -12.40 10.06 20.35
CA TRP A 89 -12.17 10.23 18.90
C TRP A 89 -11.11 9.34 18.23
N LEU A 90 -10.20 8.70 18.98
CA LEU A 90 -9.14 7.85 18.41
C LEU A 90 -9.71 6.77 17.46
N GLY A 91 -10.78 6.09 17.87
CA GLY A 91 -11.43 5.07 17.04
C GLY A 91 -11.86 5.55 15.65
N ASN A 92 -12.28 6.82 15.52
CA ASN A 92 -12.67 7.39 14.22
C ASN A 92 -11.46 7.61 13.31
N VAL A 93 -10.28 7.87 13.85
CA VAL A 93 -9.06 8.00 13.06
C VAL A 93 -8.54 6.61 12.66
N LEU A 94 -8.50 5.67 13.59
CA LEU A 94 -8.07 4.29 13.30
C LEU A 94 -8.96 3.62 12.25
N ALA A 95 -10.28 3.85 12.29
CA ALA A 95 -11.20 3.34 11.28
C ALA A 95 -10.87 3.80 9.83
N ARG A 96 -10.23 4.96 9.66
CA ARG A 96 -9.78 5.44 8.33
C ARG A 96 -8.55 4.69 7.85
N TYR A 97 -7.61 4.40 8.75
CA TYR A 97 -6.49 3.52 8.44
C TYR A 97 -6.99 2.11 8.09
N ASP A 98 -7.90 1.55 8.88
CA ASP A 98 -8.49 0.23 8.64
C ASP A 98 -9.25 0.16 7.30
N ALA A 99 -9.94 1.24 6.92
CA ALA A 99 -10.59 1.33 5.62
C ALA A 99 -9.58 1.36 4.47
N ALA A 100 -8.46 2.08 4.63
CA ALA A 100 -7.40 2.12 3.63
C ALA A 100 -6.67 0.76 3.51
N THR A 101 -6.37 0.09 4.62
CA THR A 101 -5.80 -1.26 4.61
C THR A 101 -6.72 -2.24 3.89
N ARG A 102 -8.03 -2.21 4.17
CA ARG A 102 -9.01 -3.06 3.47
C ARG A 102 -9.11 -2.76 1.97
N LEU A 103 -9.00 -1.48 1.58
CA LEU A 103 -8.96 -1.10 0.17
C LEU A 103 -7.77 -1.77 -0.56
N TRP A 104 -6.59 -1.77 0.05
CA TRP A 104 -5.41 -2.39 -0.57
C TRP A 104 -5.46 -3.91 -0.55
N LEU A 105 -6.00 -4.53 0.51
CA LEU A 105 -6.28 -5.97 0.52
C LEU A 105 -7.19 -6.37 -0.64
N GLY A 106 -8.32 -5.67 -0.86
CA GLY A 106 -9.20 -5.98 -1.98
C GLY A 106 -8.54 -5.77 -3.36
N ARG A 107 -7.55 -4.87 -3.46
CA ARG A 107 -6.74 -4.71 -4.69
C ARG A 107 -5.74 -5.86 -4.87
N ILE A 108 -5.09 -6.29 -3.79
CA ILE A 108 -4.20 -7.47 -3.78
C ILE A 108 -4.98 -8.69 -4.28
N ASP A 109 -6.14 -8.97 -3.70
CA ASP A 109 -6.98 -10.12 -4.06
C ASP A 109 -7.35 -10.07 -5.55
N ARG A 110 -7.77 -8.89 -6.04
CA ARG A 110 -8.09 -8.71 -7.46
C ARG A 110 -6.91 -9.01 -8.38
N PHE A 111 -5.70 -8.58 -8.05
CA PHE A 111 -4.54 -8.88 -8.89
C PHE A 111 -4.08 -10.34 -8.78
N ASN A 112 -4.30 -11.00 -7.64
CA ASN A 112 -4.12 -12.45 -7.53
C ASN A 112 -5.07 -13.19 -8.47
N ASP A 113 -6.34 -12.76 -8.54
CA ASP A 113 -7.31 -13.30 -9.48
C ASP A 113 -6.89 -13.07 -10.94
N VAL A 114 -6.32 -11.91 -11.26
CA VAL A 114 -5.78 -11.62 -12.61
C VAL A 114 -4.64 -12.59 -12.97
N LEU A 115 -3.71 -12.82 -12.04
CA LEU A 115 -2.62 -13.77 -12.24
C LEU A 115 -3.17 -15.19 -12.46
N ALA A 116 -4.13 -15.63 -11.64
CA ALA A 116 -4.78 -16.92 -11.79
C ALA A 116 -5.54 -17.04 -13.12
N GLN A 117 -6.29 -16.01 -13.51
CA GLN A 117 -7.00 -15.92 -14.79
C GLN A 117 -6.02 -16.05 -15.95
N TRP A 118 -4.89 -15.32 -15.92
CA TRP A 118 -3.89 -15.41 -16.98
C TRP A 118 -3.37 -16.84 -17.14
N TRP A 119 -3.13 -17.56 -16.04
CA TRP A 119 -2.69 -18.96 -16.13
C TRP A 119 -3.71 -19.84 -16.85
N SER A 120 -5.01 -19.57 -16.68
CA SER A 120 -6.10 -20.32 -17.30
C SER A 120 -6.42 -19.89 -18.73
N THR A 121 -6.41 -18.59 -19.05
CA THR A 121 -6.99 -18.04 -20.29
C THR A 121 -5.98 -17.35 -21.19
N LYS A 122 -4.79 -17.01 -20.67
CA LYS A 122 -3.79 -16.15 -21.33
C LYS A 122 -4.33 -14.78 -21.72
N GLN A 123 -5.38 -14.32 -21.05
CA GLN A 123 -5.99 -13.01 -21.26
C GLN A 123 -5.83 -12.15 -20.01
N LEU A 124 -5.61 -10.85 -20.21
CA LEU A 124 -5.57 -9.85 -19.16
C LEU A 124 -6.78 -8.91 -19.29
N PRO A 125 -7.43 -8.52 -18.18
CA PRO A 125 -8.47 -7.51 -18.21
C PRO A 125 -7.90 -6.15 -18.63
N SER A 126 -8.78 -5.23 -19.00
CA SER A 126 -8.41 -3.85 -19.26
C SER A 126 -7.93 -3.14 -17.97
N PRO A 127 -7.04 -2.13 -18.06
CA PRO A 127 -6.61 -1.36 -16.89
C PRO A 127 -7.77 -0.75 -16.10
N SER A 128 -8.82 -0.29 -16.78
CA SER A 128 -9.99 0.35 -16.15
C SER A 128 -10.80 -0.63 -15.28
N GLU A 129 -10.90 -1.91 -15.64
CA GLU A 129 -11.52 -2.94 -14.81
C GLU A 129 -10.77 -3.16 -13.49
N LEU A 130 -9.46 -2.88 -13.48
CA LEU A 130 -8.62 -2.92 -12.27
C LEU A 130 -8.58 -1.60 -11.51
N GLY A 131 -9.22 -0.54 -12.03
CA GLY A 131 -9.14 0.80 -11.46
C GLY A 131 -7.78 1.47 -11.66
N LEU A 132 -7.00 1.01 -12.64
CA LEU A 132 -5.79 1.67 -13.12
C LEU A 132 -6.16 2.75 -14.15
N PRO A 133 -5.33 3.80 -14.28
CA PRO A 133 -5.54 4.81 -15.32
C PRO A 133 -5.45 4.18 -16.71
N SER A 134 -6.39 4.52 -17.59
CA SER A 134 -6.26 4.27 -19.02
C SER A 134 -5.19 5.22 -19.55
N ARG A 135 -3.99 4.72 -19.87
CA ARG A 135 -3.00 5.48 -20.63
C ARG A 135 -3.28 5.38 -22.13
#